data_AF-A0A8T5BS29-F1
#
_entry.id   AF-A0A8T5BS29-F1
#
_cell.length_a   1.000
_cell.length_b   1.000
_cell.length_c   1.000
_cell.angle_alpha   90.00
_cell.angle_beta   90.00
_cell.angle_gamma   90.00
#
_symmetry.space_group_name_H-M   'P 1'
#
loop_
_entity.id
_entity.type
_entity.pdbx_description
1 polymer ?
#
loop_
_entity_poly.entity_id
_entity_poly.type
_entity_poly.pdbx_seq_one_letter_code
_entity_poly.pdbx_strand_id
1 'polypeptide(L)'
;AFYFVVLLLVGATILLTLLRIKNPRLVLVFTGTVVSITIFFLSAVYLLALSTIIFPIRFEAILIFSACLTLSSLYLIFKASNRVSSLVIIAIGGALGAFLGSSIQTLSTLAILCFLAFYDIFAVYRGPIGKIASQGLEKIRGLILSFKDIHIGLGDLTFYSMLMGHMLLNFGIIACLMSMVGILTGCYLTLKMLEKKEIFPGLPLPIFLGLASGFISTLL
;
A
#
# COMPACT_ATOMS: atom_id res chain seq x y z
N ALA A 1 -4.31 -12.59 12.52
CA ALA A 1 -3.45 -12.95 11.38
C ALA A 1 -4.15 -13.80 10.31
N PHE A 2 -4.58 -15.04 10.61
CA PHE A 2 -5.10 -15.98 9.60
C PHE A 2 -6.29 -15.43 8.78
N TYR A 3 -7.32 -14.86 9.43
CA TYR A 3 -8.47 -14.27 8.73
C TYR A 3 -8.07 -13.14 7.76
N PHE A 4 -7.11 -12.30 8.14
CA PHE A 4 -6.63 -11.21 7.28
C PHE A 4 -5.87 -11.75 6.07
N VAL A 5 -5.04 -12.78 6.27
CA VAL A 5 -4.32 -13.45 5.18
C VAL A 5 -5.28 -14.15 4.22
N VAL A 6 -6.30 -14.85 4.74
CA VAL A 6 -7.36 -15.45 3.92
C VAL A 6 -8.09 -14.37 3.12
N LEU A 7 -8.43 -13.25 3.74
CA LEU A 7 -9.12 -12.14 3.06
C LEU A 7 -8.25 -11.50 1.96
N LEU A 8 -6.95 -11.34 2.20
CA LEU A 8 -5.98 -10.90 1.19
C LEU A 8 -5.87 -11.88 0.02
N LEU A 9 -5.80 -13.19 0.30
CA LEU A 9 -5.75 -14.24 -0.72
C LEU A 9 -7.03 -14.23 -1.56
N VAL A 10 -8.20 -14.13 -0.93
CA VAL A 10 -9.49 -14.00 -1.62
C VAL A 10 -9.50 -12.75 -2.49
N GLY A 11 -9.10 -11.59 -1.96
CA GLY A 11 -8.99 -10.35 -2.75
C GLY A 11 -8.07 -10.47 -3.95
N ALA A 12 -6.89 -11.09 -3.77
CA ALA A 12 -5.94 -11.34 -4.84
C ALA A 12 -6.51 -12.29 -5.92
N THR A 13 -7.21 -13.36 -5.52
CA THR A 13 -7.86 -14.28 -6.47
C THR A 13 -8.98 -13.61 -7.26
N ILE A 14 -9.77 -12.73 -6.63
CA ILE A 14 -10.81 -11.95 -7.30
C ILE A 14 -10.17 -11.03 -8.35
N LEU A 15 -9.13 -10.28 -7.98
CA LEU A 15 -8.42 -9.40 -8.90
C LEU A 15 -7.81 -10.17 -10.07
N LEU A 16 -7.17 -11.32 -9.80
CA LEU A 16 -6.60 -12.18 -10.85
C LEU A 16 -7.66 -12.73 -11.80
N THR A 17 -8.81 -13.13 -11.26
CA THR A 17 -9.95 -13.60 -12.07
C THR A 17 -10.49 -12.47 -12.94
N LEU A 18 -10.59 -11.26 -12.39
CA LEU A 18 -11.02 -10.07 -13.12
C LEU A 18 -10.06 -9.69 -14.24
N LEU A 19 -8.74 -9.80 -14.01
CA LEU A 19 -7.73 -9.52 -15.04
C LEU A 19 -7.71 -10.58 -16.15
N ARG A 20 -8.14 -11.80 -15.86
CA ARG A 20 -8.38 -12.82 -16.91
C ARG A 20 -9.58 -12.49 -17.78
N ILE A 21 -10.55 -11.74 -17.26
CA ILE A 21 -11.66 -11.19 -18.06
C ILE A 21 -11.08 -10.04 -18.88
N LYS A 22 -10.82 -10.26 -20.18
CA LYS A 22 -10.22 -9.31 -21.12
C LYS A 22 -11.08 -8.05 -21.41
N ASN A 23 -12.00 -7.67 -20.52
CA ASN A 23 -12.85 -6.50 -20.68
C ASN A 23 -12.26 -5.30 -19.90
N PRO A 24 -11.56 -4.36 -20.58
CA PRO A 24 -10.85 -3.27 -19.91
C PRO A 24 -11.79 -2.32 -19.16
N ARG A 25 -13.04 -2.17 -19.61
CA ARG A 25 -14.04 -1.32 -18.93
C ARG A 25 -14.42 -1.89 -17.58
N LEU A 26 -14.55 -3.22 -17.48
CA LEU A 26 -14.96 -3.88 -16.24
C LEU A 26 -13.83 -3.82 -15.18
N VAL A 27 -12.58 -3.98 -15.61
CA VAL A 27 -11.41 -3.76 -14.75
C VAL A 27 -11.38 -2.31 -14.26
N LEU A 28 -11.58 -1.33 -15.13
CA LEU A 28 -11.57 0.10 -14.76
C LEU A 28 -12.69 0.46 -13.77
N VAL A 29 -13.91 -0.03 -14.00
CA VAL A 29 -15.05 0.23 -13.09
C VAL A 29 -14.77 -0.41 -11.74
N PHE A 30 -14.32 -1.66 -11.70
CA PHE A 30 -14.02 -2.34 -10.45
C PHE A 30 -12.89 -1.64 -9.67
N THR A 31 -11.76 -1.34 -10.30
CA THR A 31 -10.65 -0.66 -9.62
C THR A 31 -11.06 0.74 -9.17
N GLY A 32 -11.82 1.48 -9.98
CA GLY A 32 -12.41 2.77 -9.61
C GLY A 32 -13.32 2.67 -8.38
N THR A 33 -14.17 1.63 -8.30
CA THR A 33 -15.04 1.41 -7.13
C THR A 33 -14.24 1.08 -5.87
N VAL A 34 -13.24 0.20 -5.96
CA VAL A 34 -12.41 -0.17 -4.80
C VAL A 34 -11.61 1.03 -4.30
N VAL A 35 -11.00 1.79 -5.20
CA VAL A 35 -10.25 3.01 -4.87
C VAL A 35 -11.19 4.07 -4.27
N SER A 36 -12.39 4.26 -4.82
CA SER A 36 -13.39 5.19 -4.29
C SER A 36 -13.79 4.84 -2.85
N ILE A 37 -14.19 3.59 -2.61
CA ILE A 37 -14.57 3.11 -1.27
C ILE A 37 -13.41 3.31 -0.28
N THR A 38 -12.19 3.00 -0.73
CA THR A 38 -10.99 3.13 0.10
C THR A 38 -10.73 4.58 0.51
N ILE A 39 -10.76 5.51 -0.45
CA ILE A 39 -10.51 6.93 -0.17
C ILE A 39 -11.62 7.51 0.70
N PHE A 40 -12.87 7.17 0.42
CA PHE A 40 -14.01 7.61 1.22
C PHE A 40 -13.89 7.13 2.66
N PHE A 41 -13.64 5.84 2.86
CA PHE A 41 -13.45 5.27 4.19
C PHE A 41 -12.29 5.92 4.94
N LEU A 42 -11.10 6.01 4.31
CA LEU A 42 -9.94 6.63 4.97
C LEU A 42 -10.16 8.10 5.29
N SER A 43 -10.67 8.88 4.34
CA SER A 43 -10.94 10.31 4.58
C SER A 43 -11.94 10.51 5.72
N ALA A 44 -13.00 9.69 5.81
CA ALA A 44 -13.93 9.72 6.92
C ALA A 44 -13.26 9.37 8.26
N VAL A 45 -12.44 8.32 8.31
CA VAL A 45 -11.70 7.90 9.51
C VAL A 45 -10.75 8.99 9.99
N TYR A 46 -9.95 9.58 9.10
CA TYR A 46 -9.00 10.63 9.46
C TYR A 46 -9.68 11.94 9.86
N LEU A 47 -10.76 12.34 9.18
CA LEU A 47 -11.55 13.50 9.57
C LEU A 47 -12.24 13.28 10.93
N LEU A 48 -12.73 12.07 11.21
CA LEU A 48 -13.27 11.71 12.50
C LEU A 48 -12.18 11.81 13.59
N ALA A 49 -11.00 11.24 13.35
CA ALA A 49 -9.87 11.37 14.28
C ALA A 49 -9.51 12.85 14.52
N LEU A 50 -9.43 13.66 13.47
CA LEU A 50 -9.18 15.10 13.56
C LEU A 50 -10.25 15.82 14.40
N SER A 51 -11.51 15.43 14.24
CA SER A 51 -12.64 16.01 14.97
C SER A 51 -12.57 15.76 16.48
N THR A 52 -11.94 14.66 16.89
CA THR A 52 -11.75 14.33 18.31
C THR A 52 -10.58 15.10 18.95
N ILE A 53 -9.62 15.59 18.15
CA ILE A 53 -8.38 16.20 18.65
C ILE A 53 -8.46 17.73 18.66
N ILE A 54 -8.96 18.35 17.58
CA ILE A 54 -8.83 19.79 17.37
C ILE A 54 -10.16 20.52 17.59
N PHE A 55 -11.19 20.18 16.83
CA PHE A 55 -12.51 20.83 16.88
C PHE A 55 -13.62 19.81 16.63
N PRO A 56 -14.74 19.84 17.39
CA PRO A 56 -15.87 18.97 17.14
C PRO A 56 -16.54 19.34 15.81
N ILE A 57 -16.25 18.55 14.77
CA ILE A 57 -16.88 18.66 13.46
C ILE A 57 -18.18 17.85 13.48
N ARG A 58 -19.28 18.43 12.97
CA ARG A 58 -20.56 17.69 12.83
C ARG A 58 -20.39 16.47 11.92
N PHE A 59 -21.02 15.36 12.27
CA PHE A 59 -20.94 14.12 11.49
C PHE A 59 -21.33 14.29 10.01
N GLU A 60 -22.38 15.07 9.73
CA GLU A 60 -22.80 15.40 8.35
C GLU A 60 -21.68 16.08 7.56
N ALA A 61 -20.94 17.00 8.18
CA ALA A 61 -19.83 17.70 7.52
C ALA A 61 -18.67 16.73 7.21
N ILE A 62 -18.38 15.77 8.09
CA ILE A 62 -17.37 14.73 7.85
C ILE A 62 -17.72 13.92 6.59
N LEU A 63 -18.99 13.53 6.43
CA LEU A 63 -19.46 12.79 5.25
C LEU A 63 -19.36 13.62 3.97
N ILE A 64 -19.72 14.91 4.02
CA ILE A 64 -19.64 15.80 2.86
C ILE A 64 -18.16 16.03 2.46
N PHE A 65 -17.28 16.29 3.41
CA PHE A 65 -15.86 16.50 3.14
C PHE A 65 -15.18 15.23 2.61
N SER A 66 -15.47 14.06 3.19
CA SER A 66 -14.95 12.78 2.68
C SER A 66 -15.44 12.48 1.26
N ALA A 67 -16.72 12.77 0.94
CA ALA A 67 -17.24 12.66 -0.42
C ALA A 67 -16.52 13.61 -1.39
N CYS A 68 -16.32 14.88 -1.02
CA CYS A 68 -15.58 15.85 -1.83
C CYS A 68 -14.12 15.44 -2.06
N LEU A 69 -13.43 14.97 -1.03
CA LEU A 69 -12.05 14.46 -1.15
C LEU A 69 -11.98 13.24 -2.07
N THR A 70 -12.97 12.34 -1.98
CA THR A 70 -13.06 11.16 -2.84
C THR A 70 -13.26 11.55 -4.31
N LEU A 71 -14.18 12.48 -4.60
CA LEU A 71 -14.39 12.96 -5.96
C LEU A 71 -13.16 13.67 -6.53
N SER A 72 -12.51 14.52 -5.74
CA SER A 72 -11.29 15.24 -6.13
C SER A 72 -10.13 14.29 -6.41
N SER A 73 -9.89 13.32 -5.51
CA SER A 73 -8.83 12.33 -5.69
C SER A 73 -9.08 11.40 -6.88
N LEU A 74 -10.32 10.93 -7.10
CA LEU A 74 -10.66 10.14 -8.30
C LEU A 74 -10.42 10.93 -9.58
N TYR A 75 -10.81 12.21 -9.61
CA TYR A 75 -10.53 13.09 -10.74
C TYR A 75 -9.03 13.19 -11.01
N LEU A 76 -8.21 13.40 -9.96
CA LEU A 76 -6.76 13.47 -10.08
C LEU A 76 -6.13 12.14 -10.52
N ILE A 77 -6.61 11.01 -10.03
CA ILE A 77 -6.07 9.69 -10.37
C ILE A 77 -6.32 9.35 -11.84
N PHE A 78 -7.54 9.59 -12.33
CA PHE A 78 -7.95 9.13 -13.66
C PHE A 78 -7.73 10.16 -14.77
N LYS A 79 -7.77 11.46 -14.46
CA LYS A 79 -7.73 12.53 -15.46
C LYS A 79 -6.49 13.43 -15.40
N ALA A 80 -5.79 13.52 -14.28
CA ALA A 80 -4.59 14.37 -14.18
C ALA A 80 -3.33 13.69 -14.78
N SER A 81 -2.22 14.42 -14.78
CA SER A 81 -0.92 13.91 -15.24
C SER A 81 -0.38 12.81 -14.32
N ASN A 82 0.49 11.95 -14.85
CA ASN A 82 1.07 10.84 -14.08
C ASN A 82 1.74 11.30 -12.78
N ARG A 83 2.37 12.48 -12.73
CA ARG A 83 3.02 12.99 -11.51
C ARG A 83 2.02 13.28 -10.39
N VAL A 84 0.90 13.93 -10.72
CA VAL A 84 -0.12 14.28 -9.73
C VAL A 84 -0.88 13.03 -9.27
N SER A 85 -1.19 12.12 -10.19
CA SER A 85 -1.78 10.82 -9.88
C SER A 85 -0.88 10.02 -8.92
N SER A 86 0.43 9.97 -9.18
CA SER A 86 1.40 9.32 -8.30
C SER A 86 1.43 9.92 -6.89
N LEU A 87 1.35 11.25 -6.74
CA LEU A 87 1.28 11.87 -5.41
C LEU A 87 0.03 11.46 -4.62
N VAL A 88 -1.12 11.40 -5.29
CA VAL A 88 -2.38 10.96 -4.68
C VAL A 88 -2.29 9.48 -4.28
N ILE A 89 -1.73 8.63 -5.14
CA ILE A 89 -1.48 7.21 -4.83
C ILE A 89 -0.53 7.07 -3.64
N ILE A 90 0.51 7.92 -3.54
CA ILE A 90 1.42 7.93 -2.38
C ILE A 90 0.65 8.25 -1.10
N ALA A 91 -0.18 9.30 -1.13
CA ALA A 91 -0.98 9.69 0.03
C ALA A 91 -1.97 8.59 0.45
N ILE A 92 -2.63 7.94 -0.51
CA ILE A 92 -3.54 6.81 -0.24
C ILE A 92 -2.78 5.63 0.35
N GLY A 93 -1.65 5.25 -0.24
CA GLY A 93 -0.83 4.14 0.25
C GLY A 93 -0.31 4.39 1.66
N GLY A 94 0.14 5.61 1.93
CA GLY A 94 0.57 6.05 3.26
C GLY A 94 -0.57 6.02 4.30
N ALA A 95 -1.73 6.58 3.94
CA ALA A 95 -2.92 6.61 4.80
C ALA A 95 -3.45 5.19 5.10
N LEU A 96 -3.55 4.34 4.08
CA LEU A 96 -3.91 2.93 4.23
C LEU A 96 -2.93 2.20 5.14
N GLY A 97 -1.62 2.36 4.90
CA GLY A 97 -0.58 1.71 5.70
C GLY A 97 -0.63 2.15 7.16
N ALA A 98 -0.69 3.45 7.43
CA ALA A 98 -0.80 3.97 8.79
C ALA A 98 -2.06 3.47 9.51
N PHE A 99 -3.20 3.41 8.82
CA PHE A 99 -4.43 2.84 9.36
C PHE A 99 -4.29 1.35 9.70
N LEU A 100 -3.66 0.55 8.83
CA LEU A 100 -3.41 -0.87 9.10
C LEU A 100 -2.42 -1.07 10.26
N GLY A 101 -1.38 -0.23 10.33
CA GLY A 101 -0.36 -0.28 11.37
C GLY A 101 -0.89 0.06 12.76
N SER A 102 -1.89 0.93 12.84
CA SER A 102 -2.58 1.29 14.08
C SER A 102 -3.67 0.30 14.49
N SER A 103 -4.36 -0.31 13.51
CA SER A 103 -5.52 -1.17 13.77
C SER A 103 -5.15 -2.61 14.12
N ILE A 104 -3.97 -3.08 13.71
CA ILE A 104 -3.56 -4.48 13.86
C ILE A 104 -2.55 -4.64 15.00
N GLN A 105 -2.79 -5.64 15.86
CA GLN A 105 -1.89 -5.99 16.96
C GLN A 105 -0.52 -6.47 16.46
N THR A 106 0.54 -6.19 17.22
CA THR A 106 1.96 -6.44 16.87
C THR A 106 2.23 -7.80 16.28
N LEU A 107 1.87 -8.88 16.98
CA LEU A 107 2.15 -10.24 16.49
C LEU A 107 1.45 -10.53 15.15
N SER A 108 0.24 -9.99 14.96
CA SER A 108 -0.46 -10.11 13.67
C SER A 108 0.21 -9.27 12.59
N THR A 109 0.65 -8.04 12.88
CA THR A 109 1.39 -7.19 11.94
C THR A 109 2.66 -7.88 11.46
N LEU A 110 3.46 -8.44 12.37
CA LEU A 110 4.67 -9.18 12.04
C LEU A 110 4.36 -10.40 11.17
N ALA A 111 3.36 -11.20 11.56
CA ALA A 111 2.96 -12.37 10.79
C ALA A 111 2.51 -12.02 9.37
N ILE A 112 1.74 -10.94 9.21
CA ILE A 112 1.26 -10.43 7.93
C ILE A 112 2.45 -9.99 7.07
N LEU A 113 3.33 -9.12 7.60
CA LEU A 113 4.49 -8.60 6.88
C LEU A 113 5.45 -9.72 6.45
N CYS A 114 5.75 -10.67 7.34
CA CYS A 114 6.57 -11.83 7.01
C CYS A 114 5.91 -12.72 5.94
N PHE A 115 4.61 -13.02 6.09
CA PHE A 115 3.89 -13.85 5.14
C PHE A 115 3.84 -13.22 3.75
N LEU A 116 3.56 -11.92 3.65
CA LEU A 116 3.53 -11.18 2.40
C LEU A 116 4.90 -11.09 1.75
N ALA A 117 5.97 -10.89 2.52
CA ALA A 117 7.33 -10.94 2.02
C ALA A 117 7.65 -12.32 1.40
N PHE A 118 7.32 -13.42 2.08
CA PHE A 118 7.51 -14.76 1.51
C PHE A 118 6.63 -15.02 0.28
N TYR A 119 5.38 -14.56 0.32
CA TYR A 119 4.47 -14.68 -0.81
C TYR A 119 4.97 -13.91 -2.03
N ASP A 120 5.55 -12.71 -1.86
CA ASP A 120 6.10 -11.91 -2.95
C ASP A 120 7.27 -12.62 -3.65
N ILE A 121 8.18 -13.24 -2.89
CA ILE A 121 9.25 -14.09 -3.45
C ILE A 121 8.65 -15.22 -4.30
N PHE A 122 7.65 -15.92 -3.76
CA PHE A 122 7.00 -17.02 -4.46
C PHE A 122 6.27 -16.54 -5.73
N ALA A 123 5.55 -15.42 -5.64
CA ALA A 123 4.75 -14.88 -6.73
C ALA A 123 5.61 -14.33 -7.87
N VAL A 124 6.79 -13.77 -7.58
CA VAL A 124 7.73 -13.31 -8.60
C VAL A 124 8.47 -14.46 -9.28
N TYR A 125 8.98 -15.44 -8.52
CA TYR A 125 9.79 -16.53 -9.11
C TYR A 125 8.97 -17.69 -9.69
N ARG A 126 7.79 -17.99 -9.14
CA ARG A 126 6.94 -19.11 -9.57
C ARG A 126 5.54 -18.70 -10.01
N GLY A 127 5.13 -17.46 -9.74
CA GLY A 127 3.78 -16.99 -10.01
C GLY A 127 3.57 -16.48 -11.44
N PRO A 128 2.30 -16.29 -11.85
CA PRO A 128 1.92 -15.87 -13.19
C PRO A 128 2.25 -14.40 -13.53
N ILE A 129 2.87 -13.66 -12.60
CA ILE A 129 3.11 -12.21 -12.67
C ILE A 129 4.08 -11.86 -13.81
N GLY A 130 5.09 -12.71 -14.07
CA GLY A 130 5.99 -12.52 -15.22
C GLY A 130 5.28 -12.51 -16.58
N LYS A 131 4.15 -13.22 -16.73
CA LYS A 131 3.33 -13.21 -17.96
C LYS A 131 2.38 -12.00 -18.05
N ILE A 132 2.07 -11.36 -16.91
CA ILE A 132 1.21 -10.17 -16.83
C ILE A 132 2.04 -8.90 -17.07
N ALA A 133 3.30 -8.89 -16.62
CA ALA A 133 4.30 -7.85 -16.93
C ALA A 133 4.39 -7.52 -18.43
N SER A 134 4.33 -8.55 -19.28
CA SER A 134 4.39 -8.41 -20.74
C SER A 134 3.08 -7.99 -21.42
N GLN A 135 1.93 -7.93 -20.71
CA GLN A 135 0.60 -7.70 -21.32
C GLN A 135 -0.05 -6.34 -21.02
N GLY A 136 0.69 -5.41 -20.38
CA GLY A 136 0.28 -4.00 -20.26
C GLY A 136 -0.28 -3.62 -18.88
N LEU A 137 0.59 -3.60 -17.86
CA LEU A 137 0.28 -3.05 -16.53
C LEU A 137 -0.10 -1.56 -16.55
N GLU A 138 0.24 -0.83 -17.62
CA GLU A 138 -0.13 0.59 -17.80
C GLU A 138 -1.65 0.85 -17.75
N LYS A 139 -2.48 -0.19 -17.91
CA LYS A 139 -3.94 -0.08 -17.91
C LYS A 139 -4.59 -0.07 -16.53
N ILE A 140 -3.87 -0.41 -15.44
CA ILE A 140 -4.45 -0.44 -14.08
C ILE A 140 -4.13 0.87 -13.34
N ARG A 141 -4.76 1.97 -13.78
CA ARG A 141 -4.65 3.27 -13.10
C ARG A 141 -5.22 3.19 -11.68
N GLY A 142 -4.49 3.76 -10.70
CA GLY A 142 -4.89 3.86 -9.30
C GLY A 142 -4.33 2.77 -8.37
N LEU A 143 -3.74 1.70 -8.91
CA LEU A 143 -3.12 0.61 -8.11
C LEU A 143 -1.60 0.50 -8.31
N ILE A 144 -1.08 1.18 -9.34
CA ILE A 144 0.34 1.16 -9.70
C ILE A 144 0.83 2.60 -9.72
N LEU A 145 1.99 2.78 -9.09
CA LEU A 145 2.72 4.02 -9.06
C LEU A 145 3.82 3.93 -10.12
N SER A 146 3.64 4.66 -11.21
CA SER A 146 4.60 4.70 -12.32
C SER A 146 5.50 5.91 -12.18
N PHE A 147 6.81 5.68 -12.05
CA PHE A 147 7.81 6.72 -12.06
C PHE A 147 8.90 6.36 -13.07
N LYS A 148 8.94 7.11 -14.18
CA LYS A 148 9.74 6.76 -15.37
C LYS A 148 9.39 5.33 -15.82
N ASP A 149 10.39 4.45 -15.92
CA ASP A 149 10.26 3.06 -16.35
C ASP A 149 10.08 2.08 -15.15
N ILE A 150 9.96 2.61 -13.93
CA ILE A 150 9.80 1.82 -12.72
C ILE A 150 8.33 1.87 -12.28
N HIS A 151 7.74 0.69 -12.14
CA HIS A 151 6.39 0.50 -11.64
C HIS A 151 6.44 -0.13 -10.25
N ILE A 152 5.88 0.55 -9.25
CA ILE A 152 5.79 0.05 -7.88
C ILE A 152 4.32 -0.14 -7.54
N GLY A 153 3.97 -1.25 -6.87
CA GLY A 153 2.61 -1.50 -6.44
C GLY A 153 2.19 -0.57 -5.30
N LEU A 154 0.94 -0.12 -5.29
CA LEU A 154 0.37 0.57 -4.12
C LEU A 154 0.47 -0.32 -2.87
N GLY A 155 0.36 -1.65 -3.03
CA GLY A 155 0.57 -2.62 -1.96
C GLY A 155 1.93 -2.47 -1.26
N ASP A 156 3.03 -2.37 -2.02
CA ASP A 156 4.37 -2.25 -1.45
C ASP A 156 4.49 -1.02 -0.56
N LEU A 157 3.98 0.13 -1.06
CA LEU A 157 3.94 1.36 -0.30
C LEU A 157 3.08 1.23 0.97
N THR A 158 1.90 0.59 0.88
CA THR A 158 1.04 0.38 2.05
C THR A 158 1.73 -0.44 3.14
N PHE A 159 2.51 -1.47 2.78
CA PHE A 159 3.19 -2.30 3.77
C PHE A 159 4.41 -1.61 4.37
N TYR A 160 5.14 -0.78 3.60
CA TYR A 160 6.20 0.07 4.14
C TYR A 160 5.63 1.06 5.16
N SER A 161 4.53 1.71 4.83
CA SER A 161 3.85 2.65 5.73
C SER A 161 3.19 1.95 6.93
N MET A 162 2.69 0.73 6.76
CA MET A 162 2.19 -0.10 7.86
C MET A 162 3.27 -0.42 8.87
N LEU A 163 4.44 -0.86 8.41
CA LEU A 163 5.59 -1.13 9.28
C LEU A 163 6.00 0.13 10.06
N MET A 164 6.16 1.25 9.37
CA MET A 164 6.51 2.54 9.97
C MET A 164 5.49 3.02 11.01
N GLY A 165 4.20 3.02 10.65
CA GLY A 165 3.13 3.43 11.56
C GLY A 165 3.05 2.52 12.78
N HIS A 166 3.24 1.21 12.58
CA HIS A 166 3.25 0.24 13.67
C HIS A 166 4.44 0.45 14.63
N MET A 167 5.63 0.71 14.09
CA MET A 167 6.83 1.00 14.89
C MET A 167 6.67 2.27 15.70
N LEU A 168 6.15 3.34 15.10
CA LEU A 168 5.90 4.61 15.78
C LEU A 168 4.93 4.44 16.96
N LEU A 169 3.81 3.74 16.76
CA LEU A 169 2.73 3.65 17.74
C LEU A 169 3.04 2.70 18.90
N ASN A 170 3.83 1.64 18.68
CA ASN A 170 4.07 0.61 19.69
C ASN A 170 5.47 0.69 20.32
N PHE A 171 6.46 1.22 19.60
CA PHE A 171 7.87 1.20 20.00
C PHE A 171 8.51 2.59 20.02
N GLY A 172 7.79 3.63 19.61
CA GLY A 172 8.21 5.02 19.68
C GLY A 172 9.01 5.51 18.48
N ILE A 173 9.47 6.76 18.57
CA ILE A 173 10.02 7.48 17.42
C ILE A 173 11.39 6.97 16.97
N ILE A 174 12.21 6.46 17.90
CA ILE A 174 13.54 5.93 17.59
C ILE A 174 13.40 4.67 16.72
N ALA A 175 12.51 3.75 17.11
CA ALA A 175 12.21 2.55 16.34
C ALA A 175 11.61 2.86 14.97
N CYS A 176 10.75 3.87 14.90
CA CYS A 176 10.22 4.39 13.63
C CYS A 176 11.36 4.88 12.71
N LEU A 177 12.26 5.74 13.20
CA LEU A 177 13.36 6.29 12.40
C LEU A 177 14.33 5.18 11.96
N MET A 178 14.67 4.24 12.83
CA MET A 178 15.54 3.12 12.49
C MET A 178 14.90 2.21 11.44
N SER A 179 13.61 1.88 11.61
CA SER A 179 12.84 1.15 10.60
C SER A 179 12.78 1.90 9.27
N MET A 180 12.69 3.24 9.28
CA MET A 180 12.71 4.06 8.07
C MET A 180 14.00 3.87 7.29
N VAL A 181 15.14 3.94 7.99
CA VAL A 181 16.46 3.72 7.41
C VAL A 181 16.57 2.30 6.87
N GLY A 182 16.09 1.29 7.60
CA GLY A 182 16.04 -0.10 7.14
C GLY A 182 15.21 -0.30 5.87
N ILE A 183 14.02 0.29 5.81
CA ILE A 183 13.15 0.22 4.61
C ILE A 183 13.83 0.91 3.43
N LEU A 184 14.36 2.13 3.62
CA LEU A 184 15.00 2.89 2.53
C LEU A 184 16.25 2.17 1.99
N THR A 185 17.08 1.60 2.87
CA THR A 185 18.24 0.81 2.46
C THR A 185 17.83 -0.46 1.72
N GLY A 186 16.78 -1.16 2.18
CA GLY A 186 16.23 -2.31 1.47
C GLY A 186 15.64 -1.95 0.11
N CYS A 187 14.94 -0.82 0.01
CA CYS A 187 14.41 -0.32 -1.27
C CYS A 187 15.55 -0.02 -2.24
N TYR A 188 16.62 0.64 -1.78
CA TYR A 188 17.80 0.91 -2.58
C TYR A 188 18.46 -0.39 -3.10
N LEU A 189 18.63 -1.40 -2.23
CA LEU A 189 19.17 -2.69 -2.63
C LEU A 189 18.28 -3.41 -3.65
N THR A 190 16.96 -3.36 -3.45
CA THR A 190 15.97 -3.92 -4.36
C THR A 190 16.06 -3.29 -5.75
N LEU A 191 16.11 -1.95 -5.82
CA LEU A 191 16.28 -1.21 -7.07
C LEU A 191 17.60 -1.55 -7.76
N LYS A 192 18.70 -1.66 -7.00
CA LYS A 192 20.01 -2.07 -7.55
C LYS A 192 20.01 -3.50 -8.08
N MET A 193 19.22 -4.41 -7.50
CA MET A 193 19.04 -5.76 -8.03
C MET A 193 18.13 -5.79 -9.25
N LEU A 194 17.14 -4.89 -9.33
CA LEU A 194 16.26 -4.70 -10.47
C LEU A 194 17.02 -4.20 -11.71
N GLU A 195 18.10 -3.43 -11.56
CA GLU A 195 18.97 -3.09 -12.68
C GLU A 195 19.56 -4.32 -13.41
N LYS A 196 19.70 -5.44 -12.71
CA LYS A 196 20.24 -6.71 -13.25
C LYS A 196 19.16 -7.72 -13.64
N LYS A 197 17.91 -7.50 -13.25
CA LYS A 197 16.79 -8.45 -13.42
C LYS A 197 15.53 -7.70 -13.82
N GLU A 198 14.85 -8.13 -14.89
CA GLU A 198 13.64 -7.46 -15.38
C GLU A 198 12.51 -7.38 -14.34
N ILE A 199 12.42 -8.35 -13.42
CA ILE A 199 11.41 -8.41 -12.36
C ILE A 199 12.08 -8.87 -11.06
N PHE A 200 11.80 -8.19 -9.94
CA PHE A 200 12.34 -8.52 -8.62
C PHE A 200 11.29 -8.27 -7.53
N PRO A 201 11.18 -9.12 -6.49
CA PRO A 201 10.22 -8.91 -5.41
C PRO A 201 10.57 -7.65 -4.60
N GLY A 202 9.57 -6.78 -4.42
CA GLY A 202 9.74 -5.46 -3.82
C GLY A 202 9.71 -5.51 -2.30
N LEU A 203 8.91 -6.39 -1.70
CA LEU A 203 8.65 -6.42 -0.26
C LEU A 203 9.74 -7.04 0.62
N PRO A 204 10.44 -8.13 0.23
CA PRO A 204 11.21 -8.92 1.20
C PRO A 204 12.38 -8.16 1.83
N LEU A 205 13.20 -7.48 1.02
CA LEU A 205 14.38 -6.77 1.50
C LEU A 205 14.02 -5.56 2.37
N PRO A 206 13.12 -4.64 1.94
CA PRO A 206 12.73 -3.49 2.76
C PRO A 206 12.06 -3.90 4.07
N ILE A 207 11.16 -4.89 4.05
CA ILE A 207 10.45 -5.34 5.25
C ILE A 207 11.42 -6.02 6.22
N PHE A 208 12.30 -6.90 5.74
CA PHE A 208 13.28 -7.58 6.61
C PHE A 208 14.22 -6.57 7.28
N LEU A 209 14.82 -5.66 6.51
CA LEU A 209 15.73 -4.65 7.05
C LEU A 209 15.02 -3.64 7.95
N GLY A 210 13.81 -3.21 7.60
CA GLY A 210 12.98 -2.34 8.43
C GLY A 210 12.62 -2.97 9.78
N LEU A 211 12.18 -4.22 9.78
CA LEU A 211 11.88 -4.97 11.00
C LEU A 211 13.12 -5.17 11.86
N ALA A 212 14.23 -5.61 11.26
CA ALA A 212 15.47 -5.85 11.99
C ALA A 212 15.99 -4.56 12.65
N SER A 213 16.11 -3.47 11.89
CA SER A 213 16.57 -2.18 12.42
C SER A 213 15.61 -1.58 13.47
N GLY A 214 14.30 -1.66 13.24
CA GLY A 214 13.28 -1.23 14.19
C GLY A 214 13.40 -1.96 15.52
N PHE A 215 13.43 -3.30 15.52
CA PHE A 215 13.53 -4.08 16.76
C PHE A 215 14.89 -3.98 17.45
N ILE A 216 15.99 -3.92 16.70
CA ILE A 216 17.32 -3.70 17.30
C ILE A 216 17.33 -2.41 18.11
N SER A 217 16.67 -1.36 17.61
CA SER A 217 16.61 -0.09 18.33
C SER A 217 15.77 -0.14 19.61
N THR A 218 14.87 -1.11 19.76
CA THR A 218 14.09 -1.30 20.99
C THR A 218 14.85 -2.05 22.08
N LEU A 219 15.97 -2.67 21.72
CA LEU A 219 16.85 -3.41 22.63
C LEU A 219 18.00 -2.55 23.17
N LEU A 220 18.18 -1.35 22.61
CA LEU A 220 19.18 -0.35 23.01
C LEU A 220 18.57 0.66 23.99
#